data_AF-A0A0A0ICB9-F1
#
_entry.id   AF-A0A0A0ICB9-F1
#
_cell.length_a   1.000
_cell.length_b   1.000
_cell.length_c   1.000
_cell.angle_alpha   90.00
_cell.angle_beta   90.00
_cell.angle_gamma   90.00
#
_symmetry.space_group_name_H-M   'P 1'
#
loop_
_entity.id
_entity.type
_entity.pdbx_description
1 polymer ?
#
loop_
_entity_poly.entity_id
_entity_poly.type
_entity_poly.pdbx_seq_one_letter_code
_entity_poly.pdbx_strand_id
1 'polypeptide(L)' 'MINKEGLVKKIETLPPYLLQEVADYIDFIEFKKNKKNNFKIEDITLASEKSLAKEWLKPEEDETWKDL' A
#
# COMPACT_ATOMS: atom_id res chain seq x y z
N MET A 1 0.24 28.78 2.61
CA MET A 1 1.11 27.58 2.48
C MET A 1 1.87 27.42 3.77
N ILE A 2 1.98 26.20 4.30
CA ILE A 2 2.86 25.93 5.44
C ILE A 2 4.29 25.82 4.88
N ASN A 3 5.19 26.67 5.36
CA ASN A 3 6.60 26.67 4.96
C ASN A 3 7.41 25.79 5.91
N LYS A 4 8.53 25.22 5.44
CA LYS A 4 9.41 24.34 6.25
C LYS A 4 9.79 24.98 7.58
N GLU A 5 10.16 26.26 7.56
CA GLU A 5 10.58 27.02 8.75
C GLU A 5 9.47 27.13 9.80
N GLY A 6 8.22 27.25 9.37
CA GLY A 6 7.06 27.28 10.27
C GLY A 6 6.76 25.92 10.89
N LEU A 7 7.13 24.83 10.20
CA LEU A 7 6.99 23.46 10.72
C LEU A 7 8.04 23.18 11.79
N VAL A 8 9.31 23.56 11.54
CA VAL A 8 10.41 23.35 12.49
C VAL A 8 10.12 24.05 13.82
N LYS A 9 9.68 25.32 13.79
CA LYS A 9 9.31 26.05 15.01
C LYS A 9 8.20 25.37 15.82
N LYS A 10 7.24 24.72 15.16
CA LYS A 10 6.19 23.98 15.86
C LYS A 10 6.74 22.73 16.53
N ILE A 11 7.66 22.03 15.87
CA ILE A 11 8.30 20.82 16.40
C ILE A 11 9.19 21.17 17.60
N GLU A 12 9.92 22.28 17.54
CA GLU A 12 10.74 22.77 18.66
C GLU A 12 9.92 23.10 19.92
N THR A 13 8.68 23.56 19.74
CA THR A 13 7.78 23.85 20.88
C THR A 13 7.06 22.61 21.43
N LEU A 14 7.20 21.44 20.80
CA LEU A 14 6.51 20.24 21.24
C LEU A 14 7.18 19.61 22.45
N PRO A 15 6.40 19.03 23.37
CA PRO A 15 6.91 18.18 24.41
C PRO A 15 7.70 16.97 23.88
N PRO A 16 8.73 16.49 24.60
CA PRO A 16 9.57 15.37 24.16
C PRO A 16 8.79 14.10 23.83
N TYR A 17 7.69 13.84 24.54
CA TYR A 17 6.87 12.64 24.33
C TYR A 17 6.09 12.64 23.00
N LEU A 18 5.92 13.81 22.37
CA LEU A 18 5.27 13.93 21.05
C LEU A 18 6.26 13.94 19.89
N LEU A 19 7.56 14.11 20.17
CA LEU A 19 8.59 14.10 19.12
C LEU A 19 8.68 12.74 18.42
N GLN A 20 8.46 11.65 19.17
CA GLN A 20 8.41 10.30 18.60
C GLN A 20 7.28 10.18 17.57
N GLU A 21 6.07 10.64 17.91
CA GLU A 21 4.93 10.58 16.99
C GLU A 21 5.14 11.42 15.73
N VAL A 22 5.81 12.58 15.87
CA VAL A 22 6.20 13.41 14.72
C VAL A 22 7.21 12.69 13.83
N ALA A 23 8.22 12.03 14.41
CA ALA A 23 9.20 11.25 13.65
C ALA A 23 8.52 10.10 12.90
N ASP A 24 7.66 9.33 13.57
CA ASP A 24 6.91 8.23 12.97
C ASP A 24 6.06 8.71 11.77
N TYR A 25 5.48 9.90 11.87
CA TYR A 25 4.69 10.49 10.79
C TYR A 25 5.54 10.94 9.60
N ILE A 26 6.75 11.47 9.85
CA ILE A 26 7.70 11.83 8.80
C ILE A 26 8.14 10.57 8.06
N ASP A 27 8.52 9.52 8.79
CA ASP A 27 8.92 8.22 8.23
C ASP A 27 7.80 7.62 7.39
N PHE A 28 6.55 7.72 7.85
CA PHE A 28 5.37 7.29 7.08
C PHE A 28 5.20 8.06 5.76
N ILE A 29 5.42 9.39 5.78
CA ILE A 29 5.34 10.22 4.57
C ILE A 29 6.44 9.84 3.57
N GLU A 30 7.66 9.60 4.04
CA GLU A 30 8.77 9.12 3.20
C GLU A 30 8.49 7.74 2.62
N PHE A 31 7.98 6.82 3.44
CA PHE A 31 7.53 5.50 2.99
C PHE A 31 6.46 5.60 1.90
N LYS A 32 5.46 6.48 2.07
CA LYS A 32 4.43 6.70 1.04
C LYS A 32 5.00 7.26 -0.26
N LYS A 33 5.95 8.20 -0.18
CA LYS A 33 6.66 8.72 -1.36
C LYS A 33 7.39 7.61 -2.09
N ASN A 34 8.08 6.74 -1.37
CA ASN A 34 8.81 5.60 -1.93
C ASN A 34 7.87 4.49 -2.43
N LYS A 35 6.72 4.25 -1.80
CA LYS A 35 5.71 3.29 -2.25
C LYS A 35 5.02 3.72 -3.55
N LYS A 36 4.78 5.02 -3.74
CA LYS A 36 4.33 5.58 -5.03
C LYS A 36 5.35 5.38 -6.16
N ASN A 37 6.64 5.35 -5.84
CA ASN A 37 7.70 5.03 -6.80
C ASN A 37 7.88 3.51 -6.99
N ASN A 38 7.45 2.69 -6.02
CA ASN A 38 7.39 1.22 -6.08
C ASN A 38 6.03 0.70 -6.59
N PHE A 39 5.36 1.46 -7.46
CA PHE A 39 4.19 1.05 -8.27
C PHE A 39 4.60 -0.04 -9.30
N LYS A 40 5.17 -1.14 -8.81
CA LYS A 40 5.34 -2.43 -9.51
C LYS A 40 4.58 -3.55 -8.79
N ILE A 41 3.96 -3.26 -7.64
CA ILE A 41 3.19 -4.25 -6.87
C ILE A 41 1.78 -4.46 -7.48
N GLU A 42 1.26 -3.46 -8.20
CA GLU A 42 0.00 -3.58 -8.94
C GLU A 42 0.04 -4.59 -10.09
N ASP A 43 1.21 -4.85 -10.69
CA ASP A 43 1.38 -5.92 -11.68
C ASP A 43 1.22 -7.32 -11.07
N ILE A 44 1.59 -7.50 -9.79
CA ILE A 44 1.59 -8.82 -9.12
C ILE A 44 0.16 -9.27 -8.80
N THR A 45 -0.70 -8.34 -8.36
CA THR A 45 -2.12 -8.63 -8.09
C THR A 45 -2.90 -8.90 -9.38
N LEU A 46 -2.62 -8.16 -10.45
CA LEU A 46 -3.32 -8.30 -11.74
C LEU A 46 -2.91 -9.56 -12.52
N ALA A 47 -1.68 -10.07 -12.32
CA ALA A 47 -1.22 -11.32 -12.92
C ALA A 47 -1.89 -12.58 -12.32
N SER A 48 -2.25 -12.55 -11.04
CA SER A 48 -2.92 -13.68 -10.36
C SER A 48 -4.37 -13.82 -10.82
N GLU A 49 -5.08 -12.71 -11.07
CA GLU A 49 -6.46 -12.71 -11.58
C GLU A 49 -6.57 -13.35 -12.98
N LYS A 50 -5.64 -13.04 -13.89
CA LYS A 50 -5.62 -13.63 -15.25
C LYS A 50 -5.30 -15.12 -15.27
N SER A 51 -4.50 -15.60 -14.32
CA SER A 51 -4.14 -17.03 -14.24
C SER A 51 -5.29 -17.84 -13.63
N LEU A 52 -5.93 -17.32 -12.58
CA LEU A 52 -7.08 -17.97 -11.94
C LEU A 52 -8.30 -18.03 -12.87
N ALA A 53 -8.56 -16.98 -13.65
CA ALA A 53 -9.66 -16.97 -14.62
C ALA A 53 -9.48 -17.97 -15.78
N LYS A 54 -8.23 -18.34 -16.10
CA LYS A 54 -7.93 -19.34 -17.14
C LYS A 54 -8.14 -20.78 -16.66
N GLU A 55 -8.00 -21.05 -15.37
CA GLU A 55 -8.18 -22.40 -14.84
C GLU A 55 -9.66 -22.77 -14.64
N TRP A 56 -10.54 -21.78 -14.48
CA TRP A 56 -12.00 -21.97 -14.30
C TRP A 56 -12.77 -22.29 -15.60
N LEU A 57 -12.20 -22.01 -16.78
CA LEU A 57 -12.86 -22.18 -18.08
C LEU A 57 -12.63 -23.56 -18.72
N LYS A 58 -12.23 -24.56 -17.93
CA LYS A 58 -12.07 -25.93 -18.45
C LYS A 58 -13.44 -26.61 -18.53
N PRO A 59 -13.89 -27.07 -19.72
CA PRO A 59 -15.16 -27.78 -19.88
C PRO A 59 -15.20 -29.13 -19.16
N GLU A 60 -14.07 -29.59 -18.60
CA GLU A 60 -13.96 -30.80 -17.78
C GLU A 60 -14.57 -30.63 -16.37
N GLU A 61 -14.72 -29.39 -15.87
CA GLU A 61 -15.35 -29.15 -14.56
C GLU A 61 -16.88 -29.23 -14.60
N ASP A 62 -17.53 -28.98 -15.75
CA ASP A 62 -18.99 -29.11 -15.92
C ASP A 62 -19.50 -30.56 -15.70
N GLU A 63 -18.64 -31.57 -15.88
CA GLU A 63 -18.96 -32.97 -15.58
C GLU A 63 -18.88 -33.25 -14.07
N THR A 64 -18.00 -32.57 -13.34
CA THR A 64 -17.79 -32.78 -11.89
C THR A 64 -18.92 -32.17 -11.06
N TRP A 65 -19.61 -31.14 -11.60
CA TRP A 65 -20.72 -30.47 -10.92
C TRP A 65 -22.09 -31.11 -11.21
N LYS A 66 -22.17 -32.14 -12.05
CA LYS A 66 -23.42 -32.89 -12.30
C LYS A 66 -23.69 -33.96 -11.25
N ASP A 67 -22.71 -34.30 -10.42
CA ASP A 67 -22.77 -35.38 -9.41
C ASP A 67 -22.71 -34.84 -7.96
N LEU A 68 -22.91 -33.52 -7.77
CA LEU A 68 -23.04 -32.83 -6.47
C LEU A 68 -24.49 -32.39 -6.23
#